data_AF-K2NV56-F1
#
_entry.id   AF-K2NV56-F1
#
_cell.length_a   1.000
_cell.length_b   1.000
_cell.length_c   1.000
_cell.angle_alpha   90.00
_cell.angle_beta   90.00
_cell.angle_gamma   90.00
#
_symmetry.space_group_name_H-M   'P 1'
#
loop_
_entity.id
_entity.type
_entity.pdbx_description
1 polymer ?
#
loop_
_entity_poly.entity_id
_entity_poly.type
_entity_poly.pdbx_seq_one_letter_code
_entity_poly.pdbx_strand_id
1 'polypeptide(L)'
;RPRRPLLALVDFSKALDSIDHRVLSRLLANIPGVNCRRWLRNLLRGRYAKTRVGNRHADRLPMLRGVPQGSVLGPYLFSLYAHPLLNLLNSFAGVAADMYADDLSIIVKGRSREDAIPTANMVLEKLHAWSRKNGPAINPSKCEAAWYRLSTHTESDYDREGKWPLKVAGCKIPVMTMGASRTTKLLGMDLDPRLTLNVAATKQCVATSQRISQLRCIAHKEAGPSPHDPRTFVIGYGASKLRYGSGVIWAVATDSAKNEMQKTHATLARIVSEVPSTVDPESALLGSNTPPLHVLCLRARLSIFENIGACRMGWMRRPPPEPPPRAGFRISPLSRDELYAFADAYAKDYGITR
;
A
#
# COMPACT_ATOMS: atom_id res chain seq x y z
N ARG A 1 -20.42 -14.47 -19.69
CA ARG A 1 -19.80 -13.12 -19.68
C ARG A 1 -18.66 -13.11 -18.65
N PRO A 2 -17.48 -12.53 -18.97
CA PRO A 2 -16.36 -12.44 -18.03
C PRO A 2 -16.75 -11.60 -16.80
N ARG A 3 -16.32 -12.02 -15.61
CA ARG A 3 -16.50 -11.23 -14.38
C ARG A 3 -15.53 -10.06 -14.38
N ARG A 4 -16.01 -8.88 -13.98
CA ARG A 4 -15.30 -7.62 -13.94
C ARG A 4 -15.17 -7.14 -12.48
N PRO A 5 -14.07 -6.47 -12.12
CA PRO A 5 -13.87 -6.03 -10.74
C PRO A 5 -14.46 -4.63 -10.49
N LEU A 6 -15.23 -4.53 -9.41
CA LEU A 6 -15.50 -3.29 -8.70
C LEU A 6 -14.47 -3.16 -7.57
N LEU A 7 -13.67 -2.12 -7.58
CA LEU A 7 -12.78 -1.76 -6.48
C LEU A 7 -13.46 -0.70 -5.63
N ALA A 8 -13.55 -0.92 -4.33
CA ALA A 8 -13.91 0.08 -3.33
C ALA A 8 -12.68 0.33 -2.44
N LEU A 9 -12.22 1.57 -2.41
CA LEU A 9 -11.17 2.06 -1.52
C LEU A 9 -11.83 2.73 -0.32
N VAL A 10 -11.50 2.23 0.87
CA VAL A 10 -12.05 2.71 2.14
C VAL A 10 -10.94 3.31 2.97
N ASP A 11 -11.16 4.56 3.39
CA ASP A 11 -10.26 5.32 4.26
C ASP A 11 -10.80 5.32 5.69
N PHE A 12 -9.93 5.04 6.66
CA PHE A 12 -10.26 5.16 8.08
C PHE A 12 -9.76 6.49 8.65
N SER A 13 -10.58 7.16 9.45
CA SER A 13 -10.19 8.36 10.18
C SER A 13 -9.23 8.00 11.31
N LYS A 14 -7.97 8.45 11.21
CA LYS A 14 -6.95 8.32 12.27
C LYS A 14 -6.86 6.88 12.78
N ALA A 15 -6.66 5.92 11.89
CA ALA A 15 -6.80 4.50 12.20
C ALA A 15 -5.92 4.05 13.39
N LEU A 16 -4.65 4.46 13.39
CA LEU A 16 -3.70 4.14 14.47
C LEU A 16 -4.07 4.79 15.81
N ASP A 17 -4.69 5.97 15.80
CA ASP A 17 -5.12 6.67 17.02
C ASP A 17 -6.46 6.12 17.54
N SER A 18 -7.21 5.43 16.68
CA SER A 18 -8.56 4.92 16.96
C SER A 18 -8.60 3.49 17.48
N ILE A 19 -7.45 2.81 17.57
CA ILE A 19 -7.35 1.44 18.08
C ILE A 19 -7.87 1.37 19.52
N ASP A 20 -8.94 0.62 19.75
CA ASP A 20 -9.46 0.42 21.09
C ASP A 20 -8.58 -0.56 21.89
N HIS A 21 -8.05 -0.11 23.02
CA HIS A 21 -7.16 -0.91 23.87
C HIS A 21 -7.83 -2.16 24.44
N ARG A 22 -9.16 -2.17 24.62
CA ARG A 22 -9.90 -3.34 25.10
C ARG A 22 -10.00 -4.42 24.04
N VAL A 23 -10.22 -4.01 22.79
CA VAL A 23 -10.23 -4.93 21.63
C VAL A 23 -8.82 -5.48 21.42
N LEU A 24 -7.81 -4.60 21.37
CA LEU A 24 -6.43 -5.02 21.18
C LEU A 24 -5.95 -5.93 22.33
N SER A 25 -6.30 -5.63 23.59
CA SER A 25 -5.93 -6.49 24.72
C SER A 25 -6.54 -7.90 24.63
N ARG A 26 -7.72 -8.07 24.03
CA ARG A 26 -8.30 -9.41 23.79
C ARG A 26 -7.54 -10.16 22.70
N LEU A 27 -7.14 -9.48 21.63
CA LEU A 27 -6.31 -10.07 20.58
C LEU A 27 -4.93 -10.48 21.12
N LEU A 28 -4.33 -9.60 21.94
CA LEU A 28 -3.06 -9.88 22.61
C LEU A 28 -3.15 -11.06 23.59
N ALA A 29 -4.32 -11.38 24.14
CA ALA A 29 -4.48 -12.52 25.04
C ALA A 29 -4.18 -13.85 24.33
N ASN A 30 -4.38 -13.91 23.01
CA ASN A 30 -4.13 -15.10 22.19
C ASN A 30 -2.65 -15.26 21.82
N ILE A 31 -1.81 -14.23 22.04
CA ILE A 31 -0.37 -14.33 21.73
C ILE A 31 0.32 -15.17 22.82
N PRO A 32 1.18 -16.12 22.45
CA PRO A 32 1.92 -16.90 23.43
C PRO A 32 2.84 -16.03 24.31
N GLY A 33 3.14 -16.48 25.53
CA GLY A 33 4.12 -15.85 26.42
C GLY A 33 3.55 -14.80 27.35
N VAL A 34 3.49 -15.12 28.64
CA VAL A 34 2.92 -14.25 29.69
C VAL A 34 3.67 -12.91 29.78
N ASN A 35 4.99 -12.93 29.70
CA ASN A 35 5.82 -11.72 29.81
C ASN A 35 5.65 -10.79 28.61
N CYS A 36 5.61 -11.35 27.39
CA CYS A 36 5.38 -10.58 26.17
C CYS A 36 4.00 -9.89 26.21
N ARG A 37 2.94 -10.64 26.55
CA ARG A 37 1.59 -10.11 26.72
C ARG A 37 1.53 -9.00 27.78
N ARG A 38 2.19 -9.21 28.93
CA ARG A 38 2.25 -8.22 30.02
C ARG A 38 2.95 -6.94 29.56
N TRP A 39 4.07 -7.07 28.85
CA TRP A 39 4.82 -5.94 28.31
C TRP A 39 4.03 -5.16 27.27
N LEU A 40 3.39 -5.84 26.31
CA LEU A 40 2.52 -5.19 25.29
C LEU A 40 1.33 -4.46 25.92
N ARG A 41 0.72 -5.04 26.96
CA ARG A 41 -0.36 -4.37 27.70
C ARG A 41 0.15 -3.13 28.44
N ASN A 42 1.33 -3.20 29.04
CA ASN A 42 1.96 -2.07 29.73
C ASN A 42 2.38 -0.96 28.76
N LEU A 43 2.79 -1.30 27.53
CA LEU A 43 3.10 -0.34 26.46
C LEU A 43 1.89 0.54 26.12
N LEU A 44 0.67 0.01 26.22
CA LEU A 44 -0.56 0.72 25.86
C LEU A 44 -1.24 1.42 27.04
N ARG A 45 -1.10 0.87 28.25
CA ARG A 45 -1.80 1.32 29.46
C ARG A 45 -1.20 2.60 30.05
N GLY A 46 -2.05 3.46 30.61
CA GLY A 46 -1.63 4.60 31.43
C GLY A 46 -0.94 5.73 30.66
N ARG A 47 -1.08 5.74 29.32
CA ARG A 47 -0.51 6.77 28.47
C ARG A 47 -1.29 8.08 28.61
N TYR A 48 -0.58 9.18 28.49
CA TYR A 48 -1.15 10.52 28.41
C TYR A 48 -0.41 11.34 27.36
N ALA A 49 -1.11 12.28 26.74
CA ALA A 49 -0.54 13.32 25.89
C ALA A 49 -0.55 14.65 26.65
N LYS A 50 0.44 15.50 26.40
CA LYS A 50 0.43 16.90 26.81
C LYS A 50 1.04 17.74 25.70
N THR A 51 0.53 18.93 25.48
CA THR A 51 1.12 19.88 24.54
C THR A 51 2.09 20.80 25.29
N ARG A 52 3.17 21.19 24.63
CA ARG A 52 4.14 22.18 25.12
C ARG A 52 4.29 23.26 24.06
N VAL A 53 4.13 24.52 24.47
CA VAL A 53 4.36 25.69 23.62
C VAL A 53 5.35 26.61 24.33
N GLY A 54 6.57 26.69 23.81
CA GLY A 54 7.70 27.33 24.51
C GLY A 54 7.96 26.67 25.86
N ASN A 55 7.81 27.43 26.95
CA ASN A 55 7.97 26.94 28.33
C ASN A 55 6.65 26.58 29.03
N ARG A 56 5.50 26.78 28.37
CA ARG A 56 4.19 26.44 28.93
C ARG A 56 3.80 25.02 28.57
N HIS A 57 3.18 24.33 29.52
CA HIS A 57 2.69 22.96 29.38
C HIS A 57 1.18 22.94 29.61
N ALA A 58 0.45 22.17 28.80
CA ALA A 58 -0.93 21.86 29.06
C ALA A 58 -1.07 20.69 30.04
N ASP A 59 -2.30 20.52 30.55
CA ASP A 59 -2.66 19.38 31.40
C ASP A 59 -2.50 18.04 30.68
N ARG A 60 -2.32 16.98 31.47
CA ARG A 60 -2.20 15.61 30.96
C ARG A 60 -3.56 15.12 30.48
N LEU A 61 -3.67 14.80 29.20
CA LEU A 61 -4.84 14.17 28.60
C LEU A 61 -4.62 12.64 28.51
N PRO A 62 -5.40 11.80 29.19
CA PRO A 62 -5.25 10.35 29.10
C PRO A 62 -5.54 9.83 27.69
N MET A 63 -4.66 8.96 27.18
CA MET A 63 -4.80 8.32 25.87
C MET A 63 -5.44 6.93 26.02
N LEU A 64 -6.76 6.89 25.94
CA LEU A 64 -7.54 5.65 26.10
C LEU A 64 -7.59 4.78 24.82
N ARG A 65 -7.09 5.32 23.70
CA ARG A 65 -7.08 4.68 22.39
C ARG A 65 -5.76 4.92 21.68
N GLY A 66 -5.54 4.11 20.66
CA GLY A 66 -4.46 4.22 19.72
C GLY A 66 -3.15 3.60 20.17
N VAL A 67 -2.19 3.55 19.25
CA VAL A 67 -0.80 3.14 19.53
C VAL A 67 0.13 4.35 19.48
N PRO A 68 1.30 4.33 20.14
CA PRO A 68 2.26 5.42 20.03
C PRO A 68 2.73 5.59 18.58
N GLN A 69 2.47 6.74 17.98
CA GLN A 69 3.00 7.06 16.65
C GLN A 69 4.53 7.10 16.67
N GLY A 70 5.16 6.59 15.61
CA GLY A 70 6.61 6.43 15.54
C GLY A 70 7.15 5.22 16.32
N SER A 71 6.31 4.46 17.03
CA SER A 71 6.74 3.19 17.60
C SER A 71 6.95 2.13 16.51
N VAL A 72 8.00 1.33 16.66
CA VAL A 72 8.29 0.20 15.77
C VAL A 72 7.14 -0.82 15.77
N LEU A 73 6.46 -1.00 16.90
CA LEU A 73 5.38 -1.97 17.07
C LEU A 73 4.00 -1.47 16.64
N GLY A 74 3.80 -0.15 16.50
CA GLY A 74 2.52 0.43 16.13
C GLY A 74 1.91 -0.19 14.87
N PRO A 75 2.66 -0.27 13.75
CA PRO A 75 2.18 -0.92 12.53
C PRO A 75 1.79 -2.39 12.72
N TYR A 76 2.59 -3.18 13.45
CA TYR A 76 2.30 -4.60 13.70
C TYR A 76 1.05 -4.80 14.55
N LEU A 77 0.88 -3.98 15.59
CA LEU A 77 -0.32 -3.99 16.43
C LEU A 77 -1.56 -3.64 15.61
N PHE A 78 -1.45 -2.71 14.65
CA PHE A 78 -2.53 -2.40 13.73
C PHE A 78 -2.83 -3.56 12.78
N SER A 79 -1.82 -4.23 12.22
CA SER A 79 -2.01 -5.42 11.39
C SER A 79 -2.74 -6.54 12.15
N LEU A 80 -2.34 -6.82 13.39
CA LEU A 80 -3.04 -7.79 14.26
C LEU A 80 -4.48 -7.37 14.52
N TYR A 81 -4.71 -6.07 14.70
CA TYR A 81 -6.03 -5.51 14.95
C TYR A 81 -6.96 -5.59 13.72
N ALA A 82 -6.43 -5.35 12.52
CA ALA A 82 -7.15 -5.43 11.26
C ALA A 82 -7.32 -6.87 10.73
N HIS A 83 -6.52 -7.82 11.19
CA HIS A 83 -6.56 -9.20 10.70
C HIS A 83 -7.95 -9.87 10.79
N PRO A 84 -8.70 -9.78 11.91
CA PRO A 84 -10.07 -10.32 11.98
C PRO A 84 -11.03 -9.66 10.99
N LEU A 85 -10.84 -8.37 10.67
CA LEU A 85 -11.63 -7.68 9.65
C LEU A 85 -11.36 -8.29 8.27
N LEU A 86 -10.08 -8.44 7.89
CA LEU A 86 -9.71 -9.03 6.61
C LEU A 86 -10.27 -10.45 6.46
N ASN A 87 -10.26 -11.26 7.52
CA ASN A 87 -10.85 -12.60 7.49
C ASN A 87 -12.37 -12.55 7.25
N LEU A 88 -13.08 -11.63 7.93
CA LEU A 88 -14.51 -11.43 7.72
C LEU A 88 -14.83 -10.98 6.28
N LEU A 89 -14.06 -10.06 5.71
CA LEU A 89 -14.32 -9.56 4.37
C LEU A 89 -13.97 -10.60 3.29
N ASN A 90 -12.91 -11.38 3.49
CA ASN A 90 -12.48 -12.43 2.56
C ASN A 90 -13.31 -13.73 2.68
N SER A 91 -14.18 -13.87 3.69
CA SER A 91 -15.08 -15.03 3.77
C SER A 91 -16.24 -14.97 2.76
N PHE A 92 -16.48 -13.82 2.13
CA PHE A 92 -17.55 -13.66 1.13
C PHE A 92 -17.08 -14.13 -0.25
N ALA A 93 -17.88 -14.99 -0.89
CA ALA A 93 -17.56 -15.50 -2.22
C ALA A 93 -17.48 -14.38 -3.26
N GLY A 94 -16.41 -14.37 -4.07
CA GLY A 94 -16.21 -13.36 -5.11
C GLY A 94 -15.72 -12.00 -4.60
N VAL A 95 -15.39 -11.90 -3.31
CA VAL A 95 -14.79 -10.73 -2.67
C VAL A 95 -13.33 -11.02 -2.35
N ALA A 96 -12.47 -10.03 -2.54
CA ALA A 96 -11.10 -10.03 -2.04
C ALA A 96 -10.86 -8.69 -1.33
N ALA A 97 -10.34 -8.73 -0.12
CA ALA A 97 -10.03 -7.55 0.66
C ALA A 97 -8.57 -7.57 1.10
N ASP A 98 -7.87 -6.48 0.84
CA ASP A 98 -6.46 -6.28 1.18
C ASP A 98 -6.28 -4.93 1.88
N MET A 99 -5.30 -4.85 2.78
CA MET A 99 -4.97 -3.61 3.48
C MET A 99 -3.48 -3.29 3.37
N TYR A 100 -3.17 -2.02 3.17
CA TYR A 100 -1.83 -1.48 3.31
C TYR A 100 -1.86 -0.36 4.35
N ALA A 101 -1.31 -0.62 5.54
CA ALA A 101 -1.62 0.20 6.71
C ALA A 101 -3.15 0.40 6.81
N ASP A 102 -3.63 1.63 6.94
CA ASP A 102 -5.03 1.98 7.03
C ASP A 102 -5.79 2.05 5.70
N ASP A 103 -5.11 1.97 4.55
CA ASP A 103 -5.76 1.93 3.25
C ASP A 103 -6.38 0.54 3.02
N LEU A 104 -7.72 0.45 3.04
CA LEU A 104 -8.46 -0.79 2.77
C LEU A 104 -8.96 -0.82 1.33
N SER A 105 -8.61 -1.88 0.61
CA SER A 105 -9.05 -2.15 -0.75
C SER A 105 -9.96 -3.36 -0.78
N ILE A 106 -11.18 -3.21 -1.31
CA ILE A 106 -12.16 -4.28 -1.45
C ILE A 106 -12.47 -4.45 -2.93
N ILE A 107 -12.22 -5.65 -3.46
CA ILE A 107 -12.48 -6.03 -4.84
C ILE A 107 -13.67 -6.98 -4.86
N VAL A 108 -14.72 -6.61 -5.57
CA VAL A 108 -15.91 -7.44 -5.79
C VAL A 108 -15.99 -7.82 -7.27
N LYS A 109 -16.04 -9.11 -7.57
CA LYS A 109 -16.13 -9.63 -8.95
C LYS A 109 -17.59 -9.86 -9.34
N GLY A 110 -18.12 -9.06 -10.25
CA GLY A 110 -19.49 -9.21 -10.77
C GLY A 110 -19.54 -9.32 -12.30
N ARG A 111 -20.64 -9.85 -12.84
CA ARG A 111 -20.86 -9.90 -14.31
C ARG A 111 -21.27 -8.55 -14.89
N SER A 112 -21.89 -7.71 -14.06
CA SER A 112 -22.29 -6.35 -14.36
C SER A 112 -22.27 -5.51 -13.07
N ARG A 113 -22.52 -4.22 -13.20
CA ARG A 113 -22.59 -3.32 -12.03
C ARG A 113 -23.79 -3.65 -11.13
N GLU A 114 -24.91 -4.06 -11.72
CA GLU A 114 -26.12 -4.48 -11.01
C GLU A 114 -25.89 -5.73 -10.15
N ASP A 115 -24.96 -6.59 -10.56
CA ASP A 115 -24.56 -7.80 -9.82
C ASP A 115 -23.51 -7.47 -8.72
N ALA A 116 -22.55 -6.60 -9.04
CA ALA A 116 -21.46 -6.26 -8.12
C ALA A 116 -21.87 -5.30 -6.99
N ILE A 117 -22.72 -4.29 -7.26
CA ILE A 117 -23.06 -3.26 -6.28
C ILE A 117 -23.83 -3.78 -5.07
N PRO A 118 -24.84 -4.64 -5.21
CA PRO A 118 -25.53 -5.22 -4.05
C PRO A 118 -24.56 -5.99 -3.14
N THR A 119 -23.68 -6.79 -3.73
CA THR A 119 -22.64 -7.53 -3.01
C THR A 119 -21.68 -6.56 -2.31
N ALA A 120 -21.21 -5.51 -2.99
CA ALA A 120 -20.32 -4.52 -2.42
C ALA A 120 -20.99 -3.73 -1.28
N ASN A 121 -22.24 -3.33 -1.42
CA ASN A 121 -23.01 -2.66 -0.35
C ASN A 121 -23.18 -3.57 0.87
N MET A 122 -23.50 -4.85 0.67
CA MET A 122 -23.57 -5.82 1.77
C MET A 122 -22.23 -5.91 2.52
N VAL A 123 -21.11 -5.99 1.80
CA VAL A 123 -19.76 -6.06 2.39
C VAL A 123 -19.42 -4.76 3.12
N LEU A 124 -19.71 -3.60 2.53
CA LEU A 124 -19.49 -2.29 3.15
C LEU A 124 -20.33 -2.07 4.41
N GLU A 125 -21.54 -2.63 4.48
CA GLU A 125 -22.36 -2.62 5.69
C GLU A 125 -21.75 -3.51 6.79
N LYS A 126 -21.22 -4.69 6.45
CA LYS A 126 -20.48 -5.54 7.41
C LYS A 126 -19.22 -4.84 7.93
N LEU A 127 -18.49 -4.18 7.03
CA LEU A 127 -17.35 -3.34 7.38
C LEU A 127 -17.76 -2.19 8.32
N HIS A 128 -18.86 -1.49 8.02
CA HIS A 128 -19.35 -0.40 8.85
C HIS A 128 -19.77 -0.88 10.25
N ALA A 129 -20.47 -2.01 10.33
CA ALA A 129 -20.82 -2.64 11.60
C ALA A 129 -19.57 -3.03 12.42
N TRP A 130 -18.55 -3.59 11.76
CA TRP A 130 -17.27 -3.90 12.40
C TRP A 130 -16.56 -2.63 12.89
N SER A 131 -16.52 -1.58 12.07
CA SER A 131 -15.93 -0.27 12.38
C SER A 131 -16.55 0.33 13.65
N ARG A 132 -17.90 0.34 13.73
CA ARG A 132 -18.63 0.83 14.91
C ARG A 132 -18.33 0.03 16.18
N LYS A 133 -18.15 -1.28 16.06
CA LYS A 133 -17.90 -2.17 17.20
C LYS A 133 -16.45 -2.08 17.69
N ASN A 134 -15.50 -1.89 16.79
CA ASN A 134 -14.08 -2.03 17.12
C ASN A 134 -13.40 -0.70 17.35
N GLY A 135 -13.75 0.38 16.64
CA GLY A 135 -13.23 1.72 16.92
C GLY A 135 -12.84 2.55 15.70
N PRO A 136 -12.10 2.01 14.70
CA PRO A 136 -11.68 2.79 13.55
C PRO A 136 -12.88 3.29 12.75
N ALA A 137 -13.14 4.60 12.79
CA ALA A 137 -14.25 5.21 12.08
C ALA A 137 -13.92 5.33 10.59
N ILE A 138 -14.84 4.92 9.72
CA ILE A 138 -14.70 5.10 8.27
C ILE A 138 -14.87 6.59 7.95
N ASN A 139 -14.10 7.10 6.98
CA ASN A 139 -14.26 8.42 6.40
C ASN A 139 -14.93 8.33 5.01
N PRO A 140 -16.26 8.47 4.91
CA PRO A 140 -16.94 8.29 3.63
C PRO A 140 -16.55 9.32 2.58
N SER A 141 -16.11 10.51 2.99
CA SER A 141 -15.72 11.60 2.09
C SER A 141 -14.42 11.33 1.30
N LYS A 142 -13.59 10.42 1.84
CA LYS A 142 -12.33 9.98 1.22
C LYS A 142 -12.42 8.60 0.60
N CYS A 143 -13.55 7.92 0.74
CA CYS A 143 -13.78 6.66 0.07
C CYS A 143 -14.01 6.91 -1.42
N GLU A 144 -13.47 6.02 -2.25
CA GLU A 144 -13.60 6.07 -3.70
C GLU A 144 -13.91 4.67 -4.23
N ALA A 145 -14.57 4.57 -5.38
CA ALA A 145 -14.76 3.29 -6.03
C ALA A 145 -14.54 3.40 -7.53
N ALA A 146 -14.18 2.29 -8.17
CA ALA A 146 -13.94 2.21 -9.61
C ALA A 146 -14.43 0.89 -10.19
N TRP A 147 -15.11 0.97 -11.33
CA TRP A 147 -15.52 -0.20 -12.12
C TRP A 147 -14.61 -0.36 -13.32
N TYR A 148 -13.84 -1.45 -13.37
CA TYR A 148 -12.84 -1.66 -14.42
C TYR A 148 -13.37 -2.56 -15.55
N ARG A 149 -13.03 -2.21 -16.80
CA ARG A 149 -13.42 -2.96 -17.99
C ARG A 149 -12.41 -2.79 -19.13
N LEU A 150 -12.23 -3.85 -19.93
CA LEU A 150 -11.31 -3.85 -21.07
C LEU A 150 -11.94 -3.25 -22.35
N SER A 151 -13.24 -3.51 -22.59
CA SER A 151 -13.94 -3.08 -23.81
C SER A 151 -14.89 -1.91 -23.55
N THR A 152 -15.07 -1.05 -24.54
CA THR A 152 -16.03 0.06 -24.61
C THR A 152 -17.44 -0.41 -24.97
N HIS A 153 -17.59 -1.56 -25.63
CA HIS A 153 -18.85 -2.04 -26.25
C HIS A 153 -19.72 -2.89 -25.33
N THR A 154 -20.27 -2.29 -24.28
CA THR A 154 -21.40 -2.83 -23.54
C THR A 154 -22.19 -1.66 -22.95
N GLU A 155 -23.21 -1.20 -23.67
CA GLU A 155 -24.12 -0.13 -23.22
C GLU A 155 -24.81 -0.48 -21.88
N SER A 156 -24.93 -1.77 -21.58
CA SER A 156 -25.54 -2.33 -20.36
C SER A 156 -24.81 -2.04 -19.04
N ASP A 157 -23.67 -1.35 -19.05
CA ASP A 157 -22.89 -1.05 -17.84
C ASP A 157 -22.88 0.43 -17.48
N TYR A 158 -23.55 1.27 -18.27
CA TYR A 158 -23.76 2.67 -17.92
C TYR A 158 -24.94 2.77 -16.96
N ASP A 159 -24.65 3.11 -15.71
CA ASP A 159 -25.67 3.53 -14.75
C ASP A 159 -26.09 4.99 -15.06
N ARG A 160 -26.75 5.20 -16.21
CA ARG A 160 -27.23 6.53 -16.65
C ARG A 160 -28.24 7.13 -15.65
N GLU A 161 -28.88 6.29 -14.85
CA GLU A 161 -29.99 6.65 -13.95
C GLU A 161 -29.58 6.69 -12.46
N GLY A 162 -28.37 6.25 -12.09
CA GLY A 162 -27.95 6.18 -10.68
C GLY A 162 -28.75 5.16 -9.85
N LYS A 163 -29.22 4.09 -10.49
CA LYS A 163 -30.20 3.14 -9.97
C LYS A 163 -29.69 2.34 -8.77
N TRP A 164 -28.37 2.18 -8.67
CA TRP A 164 -27.71 1.41 -7.62
C TRP A 164 -26.53 2.19 -7.04
N PRO A 165 -26.74 3.08 -6.05
CA PRO A 165 -25.65 3.79 -5.42
C PRO A 165 -24.82 2.86 -4.53
N LEU A 166 -23.49 2.96 -4.63
CA LEU A 166 -22.59 2.38 -3.65
C LEU A 166 -22.61 3.27 -2.40
N LYS A 167 -22.81 2.66 -1.21
CA LYS A 167 -22.90 3.38 0.04
C LYS A 167 -21.95 2.81 1.09
N VAL A 168 -21.36 3.68 1.89
CA VAL A 168 -20.67 3.32 3.13
C VAL A 168 -21.09 4.27 4.24
N ALA A 169 -21.39 3.72 5.41
CA ALA A 169 -21.85 4.51 6.58
C ALA A 169 -23.04 5.45 6.24
N GLY A 170 -23.96 5.00 5.38
CA GLY A 170 -25.10 5.80 4.91
C GLY A 170 -24.79 6.87 3.85
N CYS A 171 -23.52 7.14 3.54
CA CYS A 171 -23.11 8.11 2.53
C CYS A 171 -22.89 7.43 1.17
N LYS A 172 -23.31 8.10 0.08
CA LYS A 172 -23.03 7.64 -1.29
C LYS A 172 -21.56 7.88 -1.65
N ILE A 173 -20.88 6.86 -2.17
CA ILE A 173 -19.50 6.95 -2.65
C ILE A 173 -19.51 7.11 -4.17
N PRO A 174 -18.70 8.01 -4.76
CA PRO A 174 -18.56 8.10 -6.20
C PRO A 174 -17.93 6.82 -6.79
N VAL A 175 -18.58 6.26 -7.81
CA VAL A 175 -18.04 5.13 -8.59
C VAL A 175 -17.53 5.67 -9.93
N MET A 176 -16.22 5.65 -10.10
CA MET A 176 -15.55 5.98 -11.35
C MET A 176 -15.86 4.92 -12.42
N THR A 177 -16.20 5.39 -13.62
CA THR A 177 -16.53 4.58 -14.80
C THR A 177 -15.76 5.06 -16.03
N MET A 178 -15.89 4.33 -17.14
CA MET A 178 -15.32 4.74 -18.43
C MET A 178 -15.71 6.17 -18.81
N GLY A 179 -14.72 7.00 -19.16
CA GLY A 179 -14.93 8.40 -19.54
C GLY A 179 -14.95 9.38 -18.36
N ALA A 180 -14.80 8.91 -17.12
CA ALA A 180 -14.66 9.79 -15.97
C ALA A 180 -13.37 10.63 -16.05
N SER A 181 -13.48 11.91 -15.70
CA SER A 181 -12.35 12.85 -15.63
C SER A 181 -11.38 12.54 -14.49
N ARG A 182 -11.89 12.01 -13.37
CA ARG A 182 -11.08 11.67 -12.19
C ARG A 182 -10.73 10.18 -12.21
N THR A 183 -9.50 9.88 -11.80
CA THR A 183 -9.01 8.51 -11.63
C THR A 183 -8.89 8.18 -10.15
N THR A 184 -9.13 6.91 -9.81
CA THR A 184 -9.04 6.40 -8.44
C THR A 184 -7.60 6.10 -8.14
N LYS A 185 -7.12 6.52 -6.95
CA LYS A 185 -5.72 6.36 -6.55
C LYS A 185 -5.57 5.22 -5.55
N LEU A 186 -4.76 4.23 -5.90
CA LEU A 186 -4.36 3.16 -4.99
C LEU A 186 -2.87 3.29 -4.69
N LEU A 187 -2.51 3.51 -3.43
CA LEU A 187 -1.11 3.63 -2.96
C LEU A 187 -0.29 4.62 -3.81
N GLY A 188 -0.90 5.76 -4.16
CA GLY A 188 -0.28 6.81 -4.96
C GLY A 188 -0.17 6.51 -6.46
N MET A 189 -0.75 5.42 -6.96
CA MET A 189 -0.89 5.13 -8.40
C MET A 189 -2.31 5.36 -8.88
N ASP A 190 -2.45 6.15 -9.93
CA ASP A 190 -3.74 6.38 -10.57
C ASP A 190 -4.12 5.17 -11.44
N LEU A 191 -5.28 4.59 -11.14
CA LEU A 191 -5.86 3.48 -11.87
C LEU A 191 -6.91 4.01 -12.85
N ASP A 192 -6.62 3.95 -14.15
CA ASP A 192 -7.61 4.28 -15.18
C ASP A 192 -8.63 3.14 -15.36
N PRO A 193 -9.85 3.42 -15.88
CA PRO A 193 -10.90 2.41 -16.06
C PRO A 193 -10.49 1.15 -16.86
N ARG A 194 -9.48 1.26 -17.73
CA ARG A 194 -8.96 0.15 -18.54
C ARG A 194 -7.73 -0.51 -17.94
N LEU A 195 -7.25 -0.04 -16.78
CA LEU A 195 -6.03 -0.49 -16.12
C LEU A 195 -4.81 -0.44 -17.05
N THR A 196 -4.75 0.53 -17.97
CA THR A 196 -3.59 0.74 -18.83
C THR A 196 -2.45 1.45 -18.10
N LEU A 197 -2.73 2.09 -16.97
CA LEU A 197 -1.81 2.86 -16.14
C LEU A 197 -1.06 3.98 -16.87
N ASN A 198 -1.57 4.43 -18.02
CA ASN A 198 -0.96 5.52 -18.78
C ASN A 198 -0.96 6.83 -17.98
N VAL A 199 -2.03 7.11 -17.24
CA VAL A 199 -2.11 8.30 -16.37
C VAL A 199 -1.05 8.25 -15.27
N ALA A 200 -0.84 7.07 -14.67
CA ALA A 200 0.22 6.87 -13.69
C ALA A 200 1.61 7.06 -14.31
N ALA A 201 1.86 6.50 -15.50
CA ALA A 201 3.10 6.68 -16.24
C ALA A 201 3.42 8.16 -16.47
N THR A 202 2.46 8.92 -17.02
CA THR A 202 2.61 10.35 -17.28
C THR A 202 2.89 11.13 -15.99
N LYS A 203 2.17 10.84 -14.91
CA LYS A 203 2.42 11.49 -13.61
C LYS A 203 3.79 11.18 -13.03
N GLN A 204 4.30 9.95 -13.19
CA GLN A 204 5.67 9.65 -12.78
C GLN A 204 6.70 10.39 -13.64
N CYS A 205 6.49 10.49 -14.96
CA CYS A 205 7.36 11.29 -15.82
C CYS A 205 7.37 12.76 -15.39
N VAL A 206 6.19 13.38 -15.21
CA VAL A 206 6.08 14.78 -14.79
C VAL A 206 6.74 15.03 -13.43
N ALA A 207 6.48 14.17 -12.44
CA ALA A 207 7.10 14.28 -11.12
C ALA A 207 8.62 14.08 -11.17
N THR A 208 9.09 13.21 -12.07
CA THR A 208 10.53 12.99 -12.28
C THR A 208 11.17 14.19 -13.00
N SER A 209 10.49 14.80 -13.98
CA SER A 209 10.96 16.00 -14.66
C SER A 209 11.16 17.18 -13.71
N GLN A 210 10.29 17.33 -12.70
CA GLN A 210 10.50 18.31 -11.63
C GLN A 210 11.79 18.02 -10.84
N ARG A 211 12.04 16.75 -10.51
CA ARG A 211 13.29 16.32 -9.85
C ARG A 211 14.51 16.51 -10.74
N ILE A 212 14.39 16.29 -12.05
CA ILE A 212 15.44 16.54 -13.04
C ILE A 212 15.86 18.02 -13.00
N SER A 213 14.90 18.95 -12.96
CA SER A 213 15.21 20.38 -12.87
C SER A 213 16.01 20.72 -11.62
N GLN A 214 15.63 20.15 -10.47
CA GLN A 214 16.37 20.33 -9.20
C GLN A 214 17.76 19.69 -9.24
N LEU A 215 17.87 18.50 -9.84
CA LEU A 215 19.15 17.80 -10.00
C LEU A 215 20.12 18.59 -10.87
N ARG A 216 19.64 19.26 -11.91
CA ARG A 216 20.47 20.13 -12.76
C ARG A 216 21.07 21.31 -12.01
N CYS A 217 20.36 21.85 -11.01
CA CYS A 217 20.91 22.89 -10.14
C CYS A 217 22.07 22.38 -9.28
N ILE A 218 22.03 21.11 -8.88
CA ILE A 218 23.03 20.49 -8.00
C ILE A 218 24.23 19.96 -8.80
N ALA A 219 23.98 19.38 -9.97
CA ALA A 219 25.00 18.85 -10.87
C ALA A 219 25.67 19.94 -11.71
N HIS A 220 25.92 21.12 -11.13
CA HIS A 220 26.58 22.22 -11.82
C HIS A 220 28.03 21.87 -12.14
N LYS A 221 28.50 22.16 -13.35
CA LYS A 221 29.85 21.76 -13.80
C LYS A 221 31.01 22.37 -12.99
N GLU A 222 30.78 23.55 -12.41
CA GLU A 222 31.83 24.32 -11.72
C GLU A 222 31.75 24.25 -10.18
N ALA A 223 30.57 23.92 -9.64
CA ALA A 223 30.28 23.95 -8.20
C ALA A 223 29.58 22.68 -7.71
N GLY A 224 29.47 21.68 -8.57
CA GLY A 224 28.79 20.42 -8.31
C GLY A 224 29.70 19.41 -7.61
N PRO A 225 29.09 18.34 -7.07
CA PRO A 225 29.82 17.29 -6.37
C PRO A 225 30.61 16.41 -7.35
N SER A 226 31.61 15.67 -6.83
CA SER A 226 32.43 14.71 -7.59
C SER A 226 31.55 13.75 -8.41
N PRO A 227 31.90 13.38 -9.66
CA PRO A 227 31.04 12.60 -10.58
C PRO A 227 30.41 11.31 -10.03
N HIS A 228 30.99 10.70 -8.98
CA HIS A 228 30.41 9.53 -8.31
C HIS A 228 29.18 9.84 -7.43
N ASP A 229 29.11 11.03 -6.84
CA ASP A 229 28.03 11.45 -5.94
C ASP A 229 26.71 11.80 -6.67
N PRO A 230 26.72 12.48 -7.85
CA PRO A 230 25.56 12.67 -8.69
C PRO A 230 24.85 11.38 -9.02
N ARG A 231 25.57 10.27 -9.26
CA ARG A 231 24.95 9.00 -9.59
C ARG A 231 24.04 8.49 -8.47
N THR A 232 24.55 8.50 -7.24
CA THR A 232 23.77 8.07 -6.06
C THR A 232 22.56 8.95 -5.87
N PHE A 233 22.72 10.27 -6.01
CA PHE A 233 21.63 11.22 -5.83
C PHE A 233 20.58 11.13 -6.96
N VAL A 234 21.01 11.00 -8.22
CA VAL A 234 20.12 10.80 -9.37
C VAL A 234 19.35 9.48 -9.23
N ILE A 235 19.98 8.39 -8.79
CA ILE A 235 19.28 7.12 -8.58
C ILE A 235 18.30 7.20 -7.40
N GLY A 236 18.77 7.68 -6.24
CA GLY A 236 18.01 7.70 -4.99
C GLY A 236 16.89 8.75 -4.97
N TYR A 237 17.11 9.91 -5.58
CA TYR A 237 16.14 11.00 -5.64
C TYR A 237 15.39 11.04 -6.97
N GLY A 238 16.08 11.12 -8.11
CA GLY A 238 15.43 11.26 -9.42
C GLY A 238 14.72 9.98 -9.86
N ALA A 239 15.51 8.93 -10.13
CA ALA A 239 15.04 7.68 -10.71
C ALA A 239 14.09 6.93 -9.77
N SER A 240 14.23 7.07 -8.45
CA SER A 240 13.31 6.45 -7.48
C SER A 240 11.85 6.86 -7.70
N LYS A 241 11.60 8.10 -8.14
CA LYS A 241 10.25 8.56 -8.47
C LYS A 241 9.71 7.85 -9.70
N LEU A 242 10.49 7.83 -10.77
CA LEU A 242 10.13 7.17 -12.03
C LEU A 242 9.94 5.66 -11.85
N ARG A 243 10.76 5.04 -10.99
CA ARG A 243 10.76 3.60 -10.73
C ARG A 243 9.59 3.15 -9.85
N TYR A 244 8.98 4.03 -9.08
CA TYR A 244 7.82 3.69 -8.24
C TYR A 244 6.65 3.18 -9.10
N GLY A 245 6.29 1.91 -8.96
CA GLY A 245 5.25 1.27 -9.76
C GLY A 245 5.60 0.96 -11.21
N SER A 246 6.81 1.33 -11.66
CA SER A 246 7.24 1.17 -13.05
C SER A 246 7.14 -0.26 -13.56
N GLY A 247 7.41 -1.27 -12.71
CA GLY A 247 7.25 -2.68 -13.08
C GLY A 247 5.82 -3.04 -13.49
N VAL A 248 4.81 -2.56 -12.75
CA VAL A 248 3.40 -2.81 -13.08
C VAL A 248 2.97 -1.96 -14.27
N ILE A 249 3.34 -0.68 -14.30
CA ILE A 249 3.05 0.23 -15.41
C ILE A 249 3.60 -0.34 -16.73
N TRP A 250 4.85 -0.80 -16.74
CA TRP A 250 5.50 -1.34 -17.94
C TRP A 250 4.79 -2.59 -18.50
N ALA A 251 4.05 -3.32 -17.67
CA ALA A 251 3.32 -4.51 -18.11
C ALA A 251 2.07 -4.19 -18.93
N VAL A 252 1.44 -3.04 -18.70
CA VAL A 252 0.09 -2.72 -19.22
C VAL A 252 -0.01 -1.40 -19.99
N ALA A 253 0.97 -0.51 -19.82
CA ALA A 253 1.01 0.78 -20.49
C ALA A 253 1.19 0.63 -22.00
N THR A 254 0.73 1.64 -22.73
CA THR A 254 0.94 1.73 -24.18
C THR A 254 2.42 2.01 -24.48
N ASP A 255 2.84 1.67 -25.69
CA ASP A 255 4.24 1.89 -26.09
C ASP A 255 4.60 3.37 -26.11
N SER A 256 3.65 4.26 -26.42
CA SER A 256 3.83 5.70 -26.28
C SER A 256 4.20 6.10 -24.84
N ALA A 257 3.46 5.62 -23.84
CA ALA A 257 3.76 5.90 -22.44
C ALA A 257 5.10 5.30 -21.99
N LYS A 258 5.42 4.07 -22.41
CA LYS A 258 6.72 3.43 -22.15
C LYS A 258 7.88 4.22 -22.75
N ASN A 259 7.74 4.69 -23.98
CA ASN A 259 8.75 5.49 -24.67
C ASN A 259 9.01 6.81 -23.92
N GLU A 260 7.98 7.49 -23.44
CA GLU A 260 8.14 8.70 -22.63
C GLU A 260 8.84 8.43 -21.29
N MET A 261 8.53 7.32 -20.63
CA MET A 261 9.26 6.90 -19.43
C MET A 261 10.75 6.61 -19.73
N GLN A 262 11.06 5.96 -20.85
CA GLN A 262 12.44 5.72 -21.26
C GLN A 262 13.19 7.02 -21.56
N LYS A 263 12.58 7.98 -22.25
CA LYS A 263 13.17 9.30 -22.51
C LYS A 263 13.46 10.05 -21.20
N THR A 264 12.55 9.97 -20.24
CA THR A 264 12.72 10.56 -18.91
C THR A 264 13.89 9.90 -18.16
N HIS A 265 13.98 8.57 -18.19
CA HIS A 265 15.09 7.82 -17.60
C HIS A 265 16.44 8.13 -18.26
N ALA A 266 16.48 8.24 -19.60
CA ALA A 266 17.68 8.63 -20.32
C ALA A 266 18.13 10.05 -19.96
N THR A 267 17.19 10.97 -19.70
CA THR A 267 17.52 12.33 -19.25
C THR A 267 18.19 12.32 -17.88
N LEU A 268 17.79 11.44 -16.96
CA LEU A 268 18.49 11.22 -15.70
C LEU A 268 19.91 10.66 -15.93
N ALA A 269 20.06 9.70 -16.83
CA ALA A 269 21.36 9.12 -17.18
C ALA A 269 22.32 10.18 -17.72
N ARG A 270 21.84 11.11 -18.55
CA ARG A 270 22.65 12.22 -19.08
C ARG A 270 23.16 13.18 -18.01
N ILE A 271 22.42 13.36 -16.91
CA ILE A 271 22.90 14.15 -15.77
C ILE A 271 24.09 13.46 -15.11
N VAL A 272 24.04 12.13 -14.96
CA VAL A 272 25.11 11.35 -14.33
C VAL A 272 26.36 11.32 -15.19
N SER A 273 26.22 11.17 -16.51
CA SER A 273 27.36 11.13 -17.43
C SER A 273 27.83 12.51 -17.90
N GLU A 274 27.19 13.59 -17.46
CA GLU A 274 27.48 14.98 -17.84
C GLU A 274 27.45 15.26 -19.35
N VAL A 275 26.77 14.40 -20.11
CA VAL A 275 26.68 14.51 -21.57
C VAL A 275 25.54 15.45 -22.00
N PRO A 276 25.67 16.12 -23.16
CA PRO A 276 24.60 16.96 -23.71
C PRO A 276 23.30 16.19 -23.97
N SER A 277 22.17 16.92 -24.01
CA SER A 277 20.85 16.34 -24.32
C SER A 277 20.74 15.72 -25.71
N THR A 278 21.65 16.06 -26.62
CA THR A 278 21.73 15.55 -28.00
C THR A 278 22.31 14.13 -28.07
N VAL A 279 23.04 13.68 -27.05
CA VAL A 279 23.60 12.33 -27.02
C VAL A 279 22.49 11.30 -26.98
N ASP A 280 22.67 10.25 -27.76
CA ASP A 280 21.69 9.17 -27.87
C ASP A 280 21.47 8.49 -26.49
N PRO A 281 20.27 7.95 -26.23
CA PRO A 281 19.97 7.33 -24.95
C PRO A 281 20.88 6.17 -24.55
N GLU A 282 21.39 5.39 -25.50
CA GLU A 282 22.19 4.19 -25.20
C GLU A 282 23.58 4.56 -24.71
N SER A 283 24.25 5.49 -25.39
CA SER A 283 25.53 6.05 -24.97
C SER A 283 25.44 6.72 -23.59
N ALA A 284 24.35 7.44 -23.32
CA ALA A 284 24.13 8.06 -22.01
C ALA A 284 23.95 7.01 -20.88
N LEU A 285 23.23 5.92 -21.17
CA LEU A 285 23.03 4.82 -20.22
C LEU A 285 24.35 4.06 -19.96
N LEU A 286 25.16 3.85 -21.00
CA LEU A 286 26.48 3.24 -20.87
C LEU A 286 27.42 4.12 -20.03
N GLY A 287 27.51 5.42 -20.35
CA GLY A 287 28.34 6.38 -19.62
C GLY A 287 27.95 6.56 -18.15
N SER A 288 26.66 6.40 -17.82
CA SER A 288 26.15 6.44 -16.44
C SER A 288 26.19 5.09 -15.72
N ASN A 289 26.69 4.03 -16.37
CA ASN A 289 26.66 2.64 -15.90
C ASN A 289 25.27 2.25 -15.36
N THR A 290 24.22 2.53 -16.14
CA THR A 290 22.83 2.32 -15.73
C THR A 290 22.09 1.47 -16.77
N PRO A 291 21.45 0.36 -16.38
CA PRO A 291 20.66 -0.43 -17.30
C PRO A 291 19.48 0.37 -17.90
N PRO A 292 19.02 0.01 -19.11
CA PRO A 292 17.79 0.55 -19.67
C PRO A 292 16.59 0.36 -18.73
N LEU A 293 15.63 1.30 -18.79
CA LEU A 293 14.47 1.27 -17.89
C LEU A 293 13.67 -0.04 -18.00
N HIS A 294 13.49 -0.57 -19.21
CA HIS A 294 12.74 -1.80 -19.41
C HIS A 294 13.36 -3.00 -18.68
N VAL A 295 14.69 -3.10 -18.63
CA VAL A 295 15.41 -4.13 -17.88
C VAL A 295 15.15 -3.99 -16.38
N LEU A 296 15.17 -2.75 -15.87
CA LEU A 296 14.89 -2.46 -14.47
C LEU A 296 13.43 -2.81 -14.10
N CYS A 297 12.49 -2.49 -14.99
CA CYS A 297 11.08 -2.86 -14.83
C CYS A 297 10.90 -4.39 -14.80
N LEU A 298 11.56 -5.12 -15.70
CA LEU A 298 11.51 -6.59 -15.73
C LEU A 298 12.10 -7.20 -14.45
N ARG A 299 13.24 -6.70 -13.97
CA ARG A 299 13.84 -7.13 -12.69
C ARG A 299 12.89 -6.88 -11.51
N ALA A 300 12.27 -5.70 -11.45
CA ALA A 300 11.31 -5.39 -10.40
C ALA A 300 10.07 -6.32 -10.44
N ARG A 301 9.56 -6.62 -11.64
CA ARG A 301 8.44 -7.57 -11.80
C ARG A 301 8.81 -8.98 -11.37
N LEU A 302 10.00 -9.46 -11.76
CA LEU A 302 10.49 -10.77 -11.34
C LEU A 302 10.61 -10.85 -9.82
N SER A 303 11.18 -9.83 -9.19
CA SER A 303 11.26 -9.76 -7.72
C SER A 303 9.88 -9.77 -7.06
N ILE A 304 8.89 -9.06 -7.61
CA ILE A 304 7.50 -9.12 -7.10
C ILE A 304 6.95 -10.55 -7.24
N PHE A 305 7.16 -11.21 -8.38
CA PHE A 305 6.69 -12.57 -8.61
C PHE A 305 7.33 -13.57 -7.62
N GLU A 306 8.65 -13.50 -7.45
CA GLU A 306 9.41 -14.32 -6.50
C GLU A 306 8.94 -14.08 -5.06
N ASN A 307 8.76 -12.81 -4.67
CA ASN A 307 8.28 -12.46 -3.33
C ASN A 307 6.85 -12.98 -3.08
N ILE A 308 5.95 -12.89 -4.06
CA ILE A 308 4.59 -13.43 -3.93
C ILE A 308 4.63 -14.96 -3.83
N GLY A 309 5.45 -15.63 -4.64
CA GLY A 309 5.65 -17.07 -4.57
C GLY A 309 6.23 -17.51 -3.21
N ALA A 310 7.23 -16.77 -2.72
CA ALA A 310 7.83 -16.97 -1.42
C ALA A 310 6.84 -16.69 -0.29
N CYS A 311 5.99 -15.67 -0.35
CA CYS A 311 4.97 -15.44 0.68
C CYS A 311 3.96 -16.58 0.77
N ARG A 312 3.62 -17.23 -0.36
CA ARG A 312 2.71 -18.38 -0.40
C ARG A 312 3.32 -19.66 0.19
N MET A 313 4.64 -19.84 0.11
CA MET A 313 5.33 -21.09 0.47
C MET A 313 6.39 -20.93 1.58
N GLY A 314 6.68 -19.71 2.01
CA GLY A 314 7.93 -19.33 2.67
C GLY A 314 7.84 -19.16 4.18
N TRP A 315 6.67 -18.80 4.73
CA TRP A 315 6.44 -18.84 6.18
C TRP A 315 6.68 -20.24 6.76
N MET A 316 6.44 -21.28 5.95
CA MET A 316 6.74 -22.68 6.32
C MET A 316 8.22 -23.07 6.13
N ARG A 317 9.00 -22.32 5.32
CA ARG A 317 10.34 -22.74 4.87
C ARG A 317 11.50 -21.93 5.43
N ARG A 318 11.29 -20.69 5.88
CA ARG A 318 12.37 -19.87 6.49
C ARG A 318 11.85 -19.10 7.70
N PRO A 319 12.27 -19.46 8.93
CA PRO A 319 12.00 -18.61 10.08
C PRO A 319 12.70 -17.24 9.91
N PRO A 320 12.16 -16.16 10.51
CA PRO A 320 12.90 -14.90 10.58
C PRO A 320 14.27 -15.13 11.24
N PRO A 321 15.35 -14.50 10.75
CA PRO A 321 16.67 -14.64 11.35
C PRO A 321 16.61 -14.24 12.82
N GLU A 322 17.23 -15.04 13.70
CA GLU A 322 17.36 -14.67 15.11
C GLU A 322 18.03 -13.30 15.20
N PRO A 323 17.47 -12.35 15.98
CA PRO A 323 18.19 -11.12 16.25
C PRO A 323 19.52 -11.50 16.94
N PRO A 324 20.65 -10.89 16.58
CA PRO A 324 21.91 -11.18 17.24
C PRO A 324 21.75 -10.98 18.75
N PRO A 325 22.33 -11.85 19.60
CA PRO A 325 22.17 -11.75 21.04
C PRO A 325 22.71 -10.39 21.51
N ARG A 326 21.80 -9.43 21.72
CA ARG A 326 22.15 -8.17 22.37
C ARG A 326 22.25 -8.46 23.87
N ALA A 327 23.44 -8.26 24.42
CA ALA A 327 23.64 -8.25 25.87
C ALA A 327 22.66 -7.25 26.50
N GLY A 328 21.59 -7.74 27.13
CA GLY A 328 20.67 -6.92 27.92
C GLY A 328 19.17 -7.06 27.64
N PHE A 329 18.72 -7.70 26.55
CA PHE A 329 17.28 -7.92 26.30
C PHE A 329 16.91 -9.40 26.51
N ARG A 330 16.64 -9.79 27.77
CA ARG A 330 16.06 -11.11 28.10
C ARG A 330 14.54 -11.01 28.20
N ILE A 331 13.86 -10.92 27.07
CA ILE A 331 12.55 -11.58 26.97
C ILE A 331 12.93 -13.01 26.57
N SER A 332 12.67 -14.00 27.43
CA SER A 332 12.87 -15.40 27.01
C SER A 332 12.13 -15.60 25.70
N PRO A 333 12.81 -15.96 24.60
CA PRO A 333 12.12 -16.29 23.38
C PRO A 333 11.11 -17.39 23.72
N LEU A 334 9.89 -17.18 23.25
CA LEU A 334 8.88 -18.25 23.23
C LEU A 334 9.52 -19.51 22.70
N SER A 335 9.25 -20.65 23.34
CA SER A 335 9.82 -21.89 22.85
C SER A 335 9.34 -22.11 21.42
N ARG A 336 10.20 -22.71 20.60
CA ARG A 336 9.90 -23.02 19.20
C ARG A 336 8.59 -23.83 19.09
N ASP A 337 8.34 -24.69 20.06
CA ASP A 337 7.13 -25.50 20.15
C ASP A 337 5.88 -24.67 20.49
N GLU A 338 5.98 -23.66 21.35
CA GLU A 338 4.88 -22.73 21.64
C GLU A 338 4.53 -21.86 20.42
N LEU A 339 5.54 -21.44 19.65
CA LEU A 339 5.34 -20.65 18.43
C LEU A 339 4.69 -21.49 17.32
N TYR A 340 5.11 -22.74 17.15
CA TYR A 340 4.51 -23.67 16.20
C TYR A 340 3.11 -24.11 16.62
N ALA A 341 2.87 -24.41 17.90
CA ALA A 341 1.53 -24.71 18.39
C ALA A 341 0.56 -23.55 18.16
N PHE A 342 1.02 -22.30 18.31
CA PHE A 342 0.21 -21.11 17.99
C PHE A 342 -0.08 -20.98 16.49
N ALA A 343 0.93 -21.13 15.63
CA ALA A 343 0.76 -21.06 14.18
C ALA A 343 -0.13 -22.19 13.64
N ASP A 344 0.06 -23.42 14.13
CA ASP A 344 -0.70 -24.61 13.75
C ASP A 344 -2.15 -24.54 14.25
N ALA A 345 -2.38 -24.02 15.46
CA ALA A 345 -3.74 -23.77 15.96
C ALA A 345 -4.48 -22.76 15.08
N TYR A 346 -3.80 -21.71 14.63
CA TYR A 346 -4.39 -20.73 13.72
C TYR A 346 -4.60 -21.27 12.30
N ALA A 347 -3.73 -22.17 11.81
CA ALA A 347 -3.82 -22.75 10.47
C ALA A 347 -4.90 -23.85 10.36
N LYS A 348 -5.15 -24.60 11.43
CA LYS A 348 -6.18 -25.66 11.48
C LYS A 348 -7.59 -25.13 11.21
N ASP A 349 -7.89 -23.91 11.66
CA ASP A 349 -9.19 -23.27 11.45
C ASP A 349 -9.47 -22.88 9.98
N TYR A 350 -8.45 -22.94 9.10
CA TYR A 350 -8.56 -22.63 7.67
C TYR A 350 -8.51 -23.86 6.75
N GLY A 351 -8.59 -25.08 7.30
CA GLY A 351 -8.64 -26.30 6.50
C GLY A 351 -7.39 -26.58 5.67
N ILE A 352 -6.24 -25.96 6.03
CA ILE A 352 -4.95 -26.24 5.41
C ILE A 352 -4.35 -27.43 6.15
N THR A 353 -4.83 -28.64 5.86
CA THR A 353 -4.11 -29.86 6.22
C THR A 353 -2.88 -30.03 5.32
N ARG A 354 -1.78 -30.45 5.94
CA ARG A 354 -0.45 -30.69 5.34
C ARG A 354 -0.48 -31.41 4.00
#